data_AF-A0A963JVC1-F1
#
_entry.id   AF-A0A963JVC1-F1
#
_cell.length_a   1.000
_cell.length_b   1.000
_cell.length_c   1.000
_cell.angle_alpha   90.00
_cell.angle_beta   90.00
_cell.angle_gamma   90.00
#
_symmetry.space_group_name_H-M   'P 1'
#
loop_
_entity.id
_entity.type
_entity.pdbx_description
1 polymer ?
#
loop_
_entity_poly.entity_id
_entity_poly.type
_entity_poly.pdbx_seq_one_letter_code
_entity_poly.pdbx_strand_id
1 'polypeptide(L)'
;MNQRVDVPAAAIDFNDEDSNTSANPTFGAVLTARLSRRGLLRGSVGTVGTAMLAGFGVSACGGGDDPVVPAEKLLGFSAVPKSLADSVSVPAGYTASVLFALGDPMVAGATAYRNDGTDADFDKRAGDHHDGMEWFGLGADGKRSDTATERGLLAINH
;
A
#
# COMPACT_ATOMS: atom_id res chain seq x y z
N MET A 1 -1.84 -38.59 -48.21
CA MET A 1 -0.70 -38.08 -47.44
C MET A 1 -1.14 -36.76 -46.82
N ASN A 2 -1.34 -36.75 -45.51
CA ASN A 2 -1.97 -35.63 -44.80
C ASN A 2 -1.04 -34.41 -44.80
N GLN A 3 -1.56 -33.29 -45.33
CA GLN A 3 -0.98 -31.97 -45.09
C GLN A 3 -0.97 -31.71 -43.58
N ARG A 4 0.17 -31.28 -43.06
CA ARG A 4 0.25 -30.68 -41.72
C ARG A 4 -0.50 -29.35 -41.79
N VAL A 5 -1.52 -29.20 -40.95
CA VAL A 5 -2.16 -27.91 -40.70
C VAL A 5 -1.16 -27.11 -39.88
N ASP A 6 -0.67 -25.99 -40.41
CA ASP A 6 0.12 -25.04 -39.66
C ASP A 6 -0.77 -24.48 -38.52
N VAL A 7 -0.39 -24.78 -37.29
CA VAL A 7 -1.04 -24.24 -36.09
C VAL A 7 -0.77 -22.73 -36.06
N PRO A 8 -1.78 -21.86 -35.85
CA PRO A 8 -1.55 -20.43 -35.74
C PRO A 8 -0.53 -20.15 -34.63
N ALA A 9 0.32 -19.14 -34.81
CA ALA A 9 1.20 -18.62 -33.77
C ALA A 9 0.40 -18.48 -32.48
N ALA A 10 0.92 -19.09 -31.39
CA ALA A 10 0.27 -19.16 -30.10
C ALA A 10 -0.33 -17.80 -29.74
N ALA A 11 -1.65 -17.76 -29.53
CA ALA A 11 -2.30 -16.61 -28.95
C ALA A 11 -1.56 -16.31 -27.64
N ILE A 12 -1.00 -15.11 -27.52
CA ILE A 12 -0.43 -14.65 -26.27
C ILE A 12 -1.60 -14.61 -25.29
N ASP A 13 -1.54 -15.43 -24.23
CA ASP A 13 -2.51 -15.40 -23.15
C ASP A 13 -2.35 -14.04 -22.46
N PHE A 14 -3.43 -13.27 -22.35
CA PHE A 14 -3.45 -11.98 -21.65
C PHE A 14 -2.87 -12.08 -20.22
N ASN A 15 -2.96 -13.25 -19.59
CA ASN A 15 -2.40 -13.51 -18.25
C ASN A 15 -0.90 -13.84 -18.26
N ASP A 16 -0.29 -14.00 -19.43
CA ASP A 16 1.14 -14.28 -19.65
C ASP A 16 1.80 -13.19 -20.52
N GLU A 17 1.16 -12.01 -20.58
CA GLU A 17 1.73 -10.82 -21.19
C GLU A 17 2.68 -10.12 -20.22
N ASP A 18 3.92 -9.87 -20.65
CA ASP A 18 4.85 -9.00 -19.92
C ASP A 18 4.33 -7.56 -19.95
N SER A 19 3.56 -7.22 -18.91
CA SER A 19 2.96 -5.90 -18.73
C SER A 19 4.01 -4.84 -18.37
N ASN A 20 5.27 -5.22 -18.15
CA ASN A 20 6.37 -4.31 -17.87
C ASN A 20 7.25 -4.12 -19.11
N THR A 21 6.83 -3.22 -20.01
CA THR A 21 7.61 -2.84 -21.20
C THR A 21 8.79 -1.90 -20.91
N SER A 22 9.00 -1.54 -19.63
CA SER A 22 10.08 -0.64 -19.22
C SER A 22 11.41 -1.39 -19.04
N ALA A 23 12.51 -0.65 -19.00
CA ALA A 23 13.83 -1.22 -18.69
C ALA A 23 14.03 -1.58 -17.19
N ASN A 24 12.97 -1.52 -16.37
CA ASN A 24 13.06 -1.83 -14.95
C ASN A 24 13.33 -3.33 -14.72
N PRO A 25 14.09 -3.71 -13.68
CA PRO A 25 14.32 -5.10 -13.35
C PRO A 25 13.01 -5.85 -13.12
N THR A 26 12.89 -7.05 -13.69
CA THR A 26 11.75 -7.92 -13.42
C THR A 26 11.72 -8.32 -11.94
N PHE A 27 10.55 -8.67 -11.42
CA PHE A 27 10.43 -9.18 -10.05
C PHE A 27 11.34 -10.41 -9.82
N GLY A 28 11.47 -11.30 -10.82
CA GLY A 28 12.39 -12.43 -10.79
C GLY A 28 13.86 -12.02 -10.63
N ALA A 29 14.29 -10.94 -11.28
CA ALA A 29 15.63 -10.39 -11.12
C ALA A 29 15.88 -9.85 -9.70
N VAL A 30 14.89 -9.14 -9.13
CA VAL A 30 14.95 -8.63 -7.74
C VAL A 30 15.00 -9.80 -6.73
N LEU A 31 14.15 -10.81 -6.92
CA LEU A 31 14.08 -12.00 -6.07
C LEU A 31 15.39 -12.79 -6.10
N THR A 32 15.93 -13.03 -7.30
CA THR A 32 17.21 -13.73 -7.50
C THR A 32 18.34 -12.97 -6.82
N ALA A 33 18.41 -11.64 -6.97
CA ALA A 33 19.44 -10.82 -6.31
C ALA A 33 19.34 -10.87 -4.77
N ARG A 34 18.13 -11.02 -4.20
CA ARG A 34 17.94 -11.18 -2.74
C ARG A 34 18.33 -12.58 -2.27
N LEU A 35 17.95 -13.62 -3.01
CA LEU A 35 18.28 -15.01 -2.69
C LEU A 35 19.79 -15.29 -2.82
N SER A 36 20.46 -14.75 -3.84
CA SER A 36 21.92 -14.88 -4.01
C SER A 36 22.69 -14.21 -2.86
N ARG A 37 22.26 -13.03 -2.40
CA ARG A 37 22.82 -12.38 -1.19
C ARG A 37 22.63 -13.23 0.07
N ARG A 38 21.45 -13.84 0.24
CA ARG A 38 21.20 -14.77 1.35
C ARG A 38 22.03 -16.05 1.24
N GLY A 39 22.25 -16.54 0.02
CA GLY A 39 23.15 -17.66 -0.27
C GLY A 39 24.60 -17.35 0.10
N LEU A 40 25.10 -16.16 -0.24
CA LEU A 40 26.43 -15.68 0.15
C LEU A 40 26.57 -15.56 1.68
N LEU A 41 25.57 -14.96 2.35
CA LEU A 41 25.54 -14.82 3.82
C LEU A 41 25.43 -16.18 4.55
N ARG A 42 24.78 -17.18 3.96
CA ARG A 42 24.74 -18.55 4.50
C ARG A 42 26.03 -19.32 4.17
N GLY A 43 26.63 -19.09 3.01
CA GLY A 43 27.87 -19.72 2.57
C GLY A 43 29.10 -19.23 3.34
N SER A 44 29.12 -17.98 3.79
CA SER A 44 30.21 -17.42 4.60
C SER A 44 30.23 -17.90 6.06
N VAL A 45 29.15 -18.53 6.55
CA VAL A 45 29.11 -19.15 7.88
C VAL A 45 29.75 -20.55 7.89
N GLY A 46 29.91 -21.18 6.71
CA GLY A 46 30.26 -22.59 6.59
C GLY A 46 31.74 -22.97 6.65
N THR A 47 32.70 -22.05 6.48
CA THR A 47 34.13 -22.43 6.41
C THR A 47 35.12 -21.55 7.20
N VAL A 48 34.70 -20.46 7.86
CA VAL A 48 35.59 -19.63 8.72
C VAL A 48 34.89 -19.12 10.01
N GLY A 49 33.70 -19.62 10.35
CA GLY A 49 32.79 -18.94 11.28
C GLY A 49 32.89 -19.26 12.77
N THR A 50 33.61 -20.29 13.21
CA THR A 50 33.65 -20.65 14.65
C THR A 50 34.57 -19.78 15.50
N ALA A 51 35.40 -18.93 14.90
CA ALA A 51 36.26 -17.99 15.63
C ALA A 51 35.74 -16.53 15.65
N MET A 52 34.69 -16.21 14.89
CA MET A 52 34.21 -14.82 14.74
C MET A 52 32.92 -14.52 15.52
N LEU A 53 32.27 -15.55 16.09
CA LEU A 53 31.08 -15.34 16.93
C LEU A 53 31.42 -14.78 18.33
N ALA A 54 32.71 -14.76 18.70
CA ALA A 54 33.21 -14.01 19.85
C ALA A 54 33.74 -12.60 19.48
N GLY A 55 33.74 -12.24 18.18
CA GLY A 55 34.35 -11.01 17.65
C GLY A 55 33.36 -9.94 17.18
N PHE A 56 32.08 -10.27 17.00
CA PHE A 56 31.02 -9.26 16.94
C PHE A 56 30.54 -8.98 18.35
N GLY A 57 31.41 -8.30 19.09
CA GLY A 57 30.98 -7.55 20.25
C GLY A 57 29.79 -6.70 19.84
N VAL A 58 28.67 -6.89 20.54
CA VAL A 58 27.71 -5.82 20.76
C VAL A 58 28.47 -4.73 21.50
N SER A 59 29.22 -3.92 20.76
CA SER A 59 29.69 -2.62 21.21
C SER A 59 28.49 -1.69 21.16
N ALA A 60 27.63 -1.82 22.17
CA ALA A 60 26.94 -0.67 22.70
C ALA A 60 28.02 0.25 23.25
N CYS A 61 28.54 1.14 22.41
CA CYS A 61 29.35 2.28 22.84
C CYS A 61 28.45 3.24 23.61
N GLY A 62 28.11 2.88 24.85
CA GLY A 62 27.75 3.82 25.89
C GLY A 62 29.06 4.35 26.47
N GLY A 63 29.43 5.57 26.09
CA GLY A 63 30.70 6.17 26.49
C GLY A 63 31.05 7.39 25.65
N GLY A 64 30.11 8.31 25.52
CA GLY A 64 30.33 9.63 24.94
C GLY A 64 29.35 10.59 25.61
N ASP A 65 29.85 11.71 26.11
CA ASP A 65 29.09 12.87 26.63
C ASP A 65 28.29 13.59 25.53
N ASP A 66 27.93 12.87 24.46
CA ASP A 66 27.04 13.39 23.44
C ASP A 66 25.64 13.51 24.06
N PRO A 67 24.97 14.67 23.93
CA PRO A 67 23.60 14.80 24.40
C PRO A 67 22.79 13.67 23.76
N VAL A 68 22.18 12.84 24.60
CA VAL A 68 21.21 11.81 24.18
C VAL A 68 20.12 12.55 23.42
N VAL A 69 20.21 12.55 22.08
CA VAL A 69 19.14 13.05 21.23
C VAL A 69 17.95 12.14 21.53
N PRO A 70 16.83 12.66 22.08
CA PRO A 70 15.67 11.83 22.31
C PRO A 70 15.32 11.19 20.97
N ALA A 71 15.30 9.86 20.93
CA ALA A 71 14.81 9.15 19.75
C ALA A 71 13.42 9.70 19.43
N GLU A 72 13.24 10.28 18.24
CA GLU A 72 11.96 10.84 17.84
C GLU A 72 10.90 9.76 18.02
N LYS A 73 9.97 10.01 18.94
CA LYS A 73 8.83 9.13 19.17
C LYS A 73 7.83 9.44 18.06
N LEU A 74 8.10 8.95 16.85
CA LEU A 74 7.23 9.11 15.69
C LEU A 74 5.79 8.62 15.97
N LEU A 75 5.62 7.72 16.94
CA LEU A 75 4.34 7.18 17.37
C LEU A 75 3.87 7.81 18.70
N GLY A 76 2.93 8.75 18.61
CA GLY A 76 2.36 9.48 19.75
C GLY A 76 1.17 8.80 20.44
N PHE A 77 0.81 7.57 20.06
CA PHE A 77 -0.38 6.87 20.57
C PHE A 77 -0.05 5.50 21.17
N SER A 78 -0.92 5.02 22.06
CA SER A 78 -0.84 3.66 22.59
C SER A 78 -1.41 2.65 21.60
N ALA A 79 -0.76 1.50 21.44
CA ALA A 79 -1.23 0.46 20.53
C ALA A 79 -2.65 -0.02 20.89
N VAL A 80 -3.47 -0.24 19.86
CA VAL A 80 -4.84 -0.78 20.00
C VAL A 80 -4.79 -2.31 19.95
N PRO A 81 -5.43 -3.04 20.89
CA PRO A 81 -5.51 -4.49 20.84
C PRO A 81 -6.24 -5.01 19.58
N LYS A 82 -5.86 -6.20 19.12
CA LYS A 82 -6.59 -6.89 18.04
C LYS A 82 -8.01 -7.23 18.50
N SER A 83 -8.96 -7.19 17.56
CA SER A 83 -10.36 -7.49 17.81
C SER A 83 -10.96 -8.27 16.63
N LEU A 84 -12.00 -9.06 16.91
CA LEU A 84 -12.88 -9.66 15.91
C LEU A 84 -14.26 -8.97 15.88
N ALA A 85 -14.43 -7.89 16.65
CA ALA A 85 -15.65 -7.10 16.60
C ALA A 85 -15.77 -6.43 15.23
N ASP A 86 -16.99 -6.39 14.70
CA ASP A 86 -17.33 -5.65 13.49
C ASP A 86 -17.43 -4.15 13.79
N SER A 87 -16.30 -3.54 14.14
CA SER A 87 -16.19 -2.13 14.49
C SER A 87 -14.78 -1.58 14.28
N VAL A 88 -14.71 -0.27 14.03
CA VAL A 88 -13.43 0.44 13.97
C VAL A 88 -13.01 0.84 15.39
N SER A 89 -11.87 0.31 15.85
CA SER A 89 -11.26 0.66 17.14
C SER A 89 -10.04 1.56 16.92
N VAL A 90 -10.02 2.71 17.59
CA VAL A 90 -8.94 3.71 17.49
C VAL A 90 -8.26 3.94 18.85
N PRO A 91 -7.06 4.54 18.92
CA PRO A 91 -6.40 4.86 20.18
C PRO A 91 -7.21 5.83 21.04
N ALA A 92 -6.95 5.84 22.36
CA ALA A 92 -7.57 6.80 23.27
C ALA A 92 -7.30 8.26 22.83
N GLY A 93 -8.34 9.10 22.84
CA GLY A 93 -8.28 10.49 22.37
C GLY A 93 -8.54 10.69 20.88
N TYR A 94 -8.75 9.62 20.11
CA TYR A 94 -9.09 9.68 18.69
C TYR A 94 -10.57 9.31 18.46
N THR A 95 -11.11 9.78 17.32
CA THR A 95 -12.44 9.41 16.81
C THR A 95 -12.33 8.98 15.35
N ALA A 96 -13.30 8.19 14.91
CA ALA A 96 -13.50 7.85 13.51
C ALA A 96 -14.95 8.15 13.12
N SER A 97 -15.15 8.67 11.92
CA SER A 97 -16.47 8.97 11.36
C SER A 97 -16.50 8.56 9.89
N VAL A 98 -17.66 8.11 9.43
CA VAL A 98 -17.90 7.86 8.01
C VAL A 98 -17.91 9.20 7.27
N LEU A 99 -17.07 9.32 6.25
CA LEU A 99 -16.97 10.51 5.40
C LEU A 99 -17.82 10.38 4.14
N PHE A 100 -17.67 9.25 3.44
CA PHE A 100 -18.34 8.95 2.19
C PHE A 100 -18.46 7.42 2.07
N ALA A 101 -19.67 6.91 1.88
CA ALA A 101 -19.99 5.49 1.82
C ALA A 101 -20.71 5.16 0.52
N LEU A 102 -20.65 3.87 0.12
CA LEU A 102 -21.43 3.32 -0.98
C LEU A 102 -22.87 3.84 -0.98
N GLY A 103 -23.29 4.38 -2.13
CA GLY A 103 -24.65 4.88 -2.33
C GLY A 103 -24.92 6.30 -1.83
N ASP A 104 -23.97 6.95 -1.13
CA ASP A 104 -24.10 8.35 -0.74
C ASP A 104 -24.34 9.24 -1.97
N PRO A 105 -25.30 10.19 -1.92
CA PRO A 105 -25.66 11.00 -3.07
C PRO A 105 -24.56 12.01 -3.41
N MET A 106 -24.15 12.05 -4.69
CA MET A 106 -23.19 13.04 -5.19
C MET A 106 -23.86 14.24 -5.85
N VAL A 107 -25.16 14.15 -6.15
CA VAL A 107 -25.96 15.21 -6.75
C VAL A 107 -27.22 15.47 -5.92
N ALA A 108 -27.71 16.70 -5.97
CA ALA A 108 -28.96 17.06 -5.32
C ALA A 108 -30.15 16.28 -5.93
N GLY A 109 -31.05 15.82 -5.07
CA GLY A 109 -32.29 15.13 -5.48
C GLY A 109 -32.13 13.66 -5.85
N ALA A 110 -30.95 13.07 -5.70
CA ALA A 110 -30.80 11.62 -5.77
C ALA A 110 -31.68 10.95 -4.68
N THR A 111 -32.28 9.81 -4.99
CA THR A 111 -33.11 9.05 -4.04
C THR A 111 -32.30 8.58 -2.81
N ALA A 112 -32.94 8.03 -1.78
CA ALA A 112 -32.16 7.33 -0.75
C ALA A 112 -31.60 6.01 -1.32
N TYR A 113 -30.38 5.64 -0.95
CA TYR A 113 -29.79 4.35 -1.29
C TYR A 113 -30.49 3.23 -0.50
N ARG A 114 -30.93 2.16 -1.18
CA ARG A 114 -31.74 1.09 -0.58
C ARG A 114 -30.93 -0.16 -0.26
N ASN A 115 -29.90 -0.44 -1.04
CA ASN A 115 -29.09 -1.65 -0.91
C ASN A 115 -29.91 -2.96 -0.96
N ASP A 116 -30.96 -2.98 -1.78
CA ASP A 116 -31.85 -4.14 -1.99
C ASP A 116 -31.74 -4.71 -3.42
N GLY A 117 -30.77 -4.20 -4.21
CA GLY A 117 -30.55 -4.57 -5.60
C GLY A 117 -31.45 -3.84 -6.61
N THR A 118 -32.29 -2.90 -6.17
CA THR A 118 -33.18 -2.13 -7.06
C THR A 118 -32.68 -0.73 -7.40
N ASP A 119 -31.55 -0.31 -6.83
CA ASP A 119 -30.93 0.99 -7.11
C ASP A 119 -30.33 1.01 -8.53
N ALA A 120 -30.62 2.07 -9.29
CA ALA A 120 -30.27 2.17 -10.70
C ALA A 120 -29.48 3.43 -11.07
N ASP A 121 -29.26 4.34 -10.12
CA ASP A 121 -28.68 5.68 -10.32
C ASP A 121 -27.24 5.79 -9.75
N PHE A 122 -26.43 4.75 -9.95
CA PHE A 122 -25.02 4.72 -9.55
C PHE A 122 -24.14 5.73 -10.31
N ASP A 123 -24.65 6.34 -11.38
CA ASP A 123 -24.01 7.50 -12.05
C ASP A 123 -24.06 8.78 -11.20
N LYS A 124 -24.82 8.78 -10.10
CA LYS A 124 -25.12 9.97 -9.27
C LYS A 124 -24.76 9.78 -7.79
N ARG A 125 -24.05 8.71 -7.45
CA ARG A 125 -23.75 8.29 -6.08
C ARG A 125 -22.32 7.79 -5.96
N ALA A 126 -21.87 7.65 -4.72
CA ALA A 126 -20.67 6.88 -4.42
C ALA A 126 -20.75 5.47 -5.02
N GLY A 127 -19.69 5.06 -5.71
CA GLY A 127 -19.51 3.68 -6.14
C GLY A 127 -19.25 2.73 -4.96
N ASP A 128 -19.12 1.45 -5.26
CA ASP A 128 -18.85 0.41 -4.27
C ASP A 128 -17.35 0.26 -3.96
N HIS A 129 -17.02 -0.52 -2.93
CA HIS A 129 -15.67 -1.03 -2.65
C HIS A 129 -14.54 0.02 -2.80
N HIS A 130 -14.67 1.16 -2.11
CA HIS A 130 -13.62 2.19 -2.11
C HIS A 130 -12.24 1.57 -1.84
N ASP A 131 -11.27 1.89 -2.70
CA ASP A 131 -9.86 1.48 -2.56
C ASP A 131 -8.96 2.73 -2.51
N GLY A 132 -7.94 2.80 -3.38
CA GLY A 132 -6.98 3.89 -3.42
C GLY A 132 -7.66 5.27 -3.54
N MET A 133 -7.05 6.25 -2.86
CA MET A 133 -7.54 7.63 -2.85
C MET A 133 -6.39 8.63 -2.79
N GLU A 134 -6.63 9.85 -3.30
CA GLU A 134 -5.67 10.95 -3.30
C GLU A 134 -6.35 12.30 -3.01
N TRP A 135 -5.67 13.14 -2.22
CA TRP A 135 -6.14 14.48 -1.84
C TRP A 135 -5.51 15.58 -2.70
N PHE A 136 -6.36 16.31 -3.41
CA PHE A 136 -6.00 17.49 -4.17
C PHE A 136 -6.54 18.76 -3.49
N GLY A 137 -5.81 19.24 -2.48
CA GLY A 137 -5.99 20.56 -1.85
C GLY A 137 -6.17 21.71 -2.84
N LEU A 138 -7.10 22.61 -2.51
CA LEU A 138 -7.47 23.80 -3.27
C LEU A 138 -7.30 25.05 -2.40
N GLY A 139 -6.56 26.03 -2.92
CA GLY A 139 -6.40 27.34 -2.29
C GLY A 139 -7.69 28.15 -2.26
N ALA A 140 -7.67 29.25 -1.51
CA ALA A 140 -8.80 30.18 -1.43
C ALA A 140 -9.16 30.80 -2.80
N ASP A 141 -8.20 30.88 -3.73
CA ASP A 141 -8.39 31.32 -5.10
C ASP A 141 -8.97 30.24 -6.03
N GLY A 142 -9.27 29.05 -5.50
CA GLY A 142 -9.82 27.92 -6.25
C GLY A 142 -8.81 27.15 -7.09
N LYS A 143 -7.51 27.45 -6.99
CA LYS A 143 -6.46 26.72 -7.71
C LYS A 143 -5.90 25.59 -6.85
N ARG A 144 -5.24 24.62 -7.51
CA ARG A 144 -4.49 23.57 -6.83
C ARG A 144 -3.45 24.18 -5.88
N SER A 145 -3.38 23.65 -4.67
CA SER A 145 -2.35 23.97 -3.67
C SER A 145 -1.88 22.69 -2.98
N ASP A 146 -0.57 22.48 -2.93
CA ASP A 146 0.03 21.31 -2.27
C ASP A 146 -0.01 21.38 -0.74
N THR A 147 -0.32 22.55 -0.17
CA THR A 147 -0.35 22.77 1.29
C THR A 147 -1.75 23.05 1.83
N ALA A 148 -2.76 23.16 0.97
CA ALA A 148 -4.13 23.43 1.41
C ALA A 148 -4.77 22.18 2.02
N THR A 149 -5.30 22.33 3.24
CA THR A 149 -5.97 21.27 4.02
C THR A 149 -7.44 21.57 4.32
N GLU A 150 -7.88 22.81 4.17
CA GLU A 150 -9.26 23.21 4.49
C GLU A 150 -10.27 22.89 3.39
N ARG A 151 -9.80 22.82 2.13
CA ARG A 151 -10.63 22.55 0.96
C ARG A 151 -9.81 21.79 -0.06
N GLY A 152 -10.43 20.86 -0.77
CA GLY A 152 -9.79 20.06 -1.81
C GLY A 152 -10.76 19.14 -2.51
N LEU A 153 -10.24 18.37 -3.46
CA LEU A 153 -10.93 17.25 -4.10
C LEU A 153 -10.33 15.96 -3.56
N LEU A 154 -11.18 15.00 -3.20
CA LEU A 154 -10.76 13.66 -2.86
C LEU A 154 -11.14 12.75 -4.04
N ALA A 155 -10.14 12.25 -4.75
CA ALA A 155 -10.36 11.24 -5.79
C ALA A 155 -10.27 9.86 -5.14
N ILE A 156 -11.26 8.99 -5.39
CA ILE A 156 -11.39 7.68 -4.76
C ILE A 156 -11.71 6.67 -5.86
N ASN A 157 -11.03 5.53 -5.86
CA ASN A 157 -11.36 4.41 -6.74
C ASN A 157 -12.60 3.66 -6.23
N HIS A 158 -13.29 2.98 -7.14
CA HIS A 158 -14.41 2.07 -6.89
C HIS A 158 -14.23 0.82 -7.76
#